data_AF-A0A847DQT4-F1
#
_entry.id   AF-A0A847DQT4-F1
#
_cell.length_a   1.000
_cell.length_b   1.000
_cell.length_c   1.000
_cell.angle_alpha   90.00
_cell.angle_beta   90.00
_cell.angle_gamma   90.00
#
_symmetry.space_group_name_H-M   'P 1'
#
loop_
_entity.id
_entity.type
_entity.pdbx_description
1 polymer ?
#
loop_
_entity_poly.entity_id
_entity_poly.type
_entity_poly.pdbx_seq_one_letter_code
_entity_poly.pdbx_strand_id
1 'polypeptide(L)'
;MISWFNNAIVCGFMAALTFSAVDASADQMTSGPATIKQLAQSSDSVVVGKCIKKSTAMVGKNIETTYEFEVTQSLKGMRKAGSKLSVSTPGGKHPLYALAQMVPQQAQMYPNEEAALFLKEVAPGTKAKANVNKDSKLPMSPKVVGGWQGKYTVFTDSADNGKKKLVRFNMENYGYAHNDAILKKFIDAYSEGRVESGNAETIKNRMSAMSATQKAAGEDGSVLLQTPLIDVLPAVIGMDEFEKQVKETEK
;
A
#
# COMPACT_ATOMS: atom_id res chain seq x y z
N MET A 1 -17.86 -71.62 -10.45
CA MET A 1 -16.98 -72.26 -9.45
C MET A 1 -15.59 -71.66 -9.58
N ILE A 2 -15.09 -71.01 -8.52
CA ILE A 2 -13.75 -71.15 -7.90
C ILE A 2 -12.53 -71.05 -8.85
N SER A 3 -11.46 -70.26 -8.68
CA SER A 3 -10.89 -69.40 -7.61
C SER A 3 -10.12 -68.25 -8.33
N TRP A 4 -9.86 -67.05 -7.80
CA TRP A 4 -9.01 -66.65 -6.66
C TRP A 4 -7.61 -67.27 -6.67
N PHE A 5 -6.58 -66.51 -7.08
CA PHE A 5 -5.37 -66.30 -6.26
C PHE A 5 -4.58 -65.05 -6.68
N ASN A 6 -4.12 -64.38 -5.64
CA ASN A 6 -3.25 -63.21 -5.54
C ASN A 6 -1.83 -63.43 -6.07
N ASN A 7 -1.17 -62.32 -6.44
CA ASN A 7 0.19 -61.87 -6.07
C ASN A 7 0.70 -60.90 -7.15
N ALA A 8 1.43 -59.81 -6.92
CA ALA A 8 1.89 -59.11 -5.74
C ALA A 8 2.42 -57.72 -6.22
N ILE A 9 2.27 -56.71 -5.37
CA ILE A 9 3.24 -55.64 -5.04
C ILE A 9 4.17 -55.15 -6.17
N VAL A 10 3.96 -53.89 -6.61
CA VAL A 10 5.10 -52.96 -6.78
C VAL A 10 4.73 -51.60 -6.19
N CYS A 11 5.50 -51.25 -5.17
CA CYS A 11 5.56 -49.95 -4.53
C CYS A 11 5.98 -48.88 -5.53
N GLY A 12 5.25 -47.76 -5.56
CA GLY A 12 5.62 -46.56 -6.28
C GLY A 12 5.17 -45.33 -5.51
N PHE A 13 5.79 -45.07 -4.36
CA PHE A 13 5.70 -43.81 -3.65
C PHE A 13 6.30 -42.69 -4.54
N MET A 14 5.49 -42.05 -5.38
CA MET A 14 5.81 -40.71 -5.86
C MET A 14 5.29 -39.70 -4.84
N ALA A 15 6.12 -39.43 -3.85
CA ALA A 15 6.01 -38.20 -3.07
C ALA A 15 6.33 -37.02 -4.01
N ALA A 16 5.30 -36.52 -4.68
CA ALA A 16 5.36 -35.20 -5.30
C ALA A 16 5.51 -34.19 -4.16
N LEU A 17 6.75 -33.78 -3.90
CA LEU A 17 7.07 -32.52 -3.22
C LEU A 17 6.50 -31.40 -4.09
N THR A 18 5.21 -31.14 -3.95
CA THR A 18 4.62 -29.89 -4.38
C THR A 18 5.19 -28.83 -3.47
N PHE A 19 6.34 -28.30 -3.87
CA PHE A 19 6.79 -26.99 -3.42
C PHE A 19 5.59 -26.07 -3.58
N SER A 20 5.01 -25.72 -2.45
CA SER A 20 3.97 -24.72 -2.38
C SER A 20 4.65 -23.46 -2.89
N ALA A 21 4.39 -23.12 -4.16
CA ALA A 21 4.64 -21.82 -4.70
C ALA A 21 3.88 -20.85 -3.81
N VAL A 22 4.61 -20.33 -2.81
CA VAL A 22 4.31 -19.03 -2.25
C VAL A 22 4.32 -18.15 -3.48
N ASP A 23 3.13 -17.72 -3.93
CA ASP A 23 3.01 -16.72 -4.97
C ASP A 23 3.85 -15.53 -4.50
N ALA A 24 5.06 -15.48 -5.01
CA ALA A 24 5.96 -14.37 -4.91
C ALA A 24 5.26 -13.23 -5.65
N SER A 25 4.37 -12.54 -4.95
CA SER A 25 3.94 -11.19 -5.29
C SER A 25 5.05 -10.19 -4.92
N ALA A 26 6.29 -10.62 -5.11
CA ALA A 26 7.53 -9.87 -5.09
C ALA A 26 8.17 -10.02 -6.49
N ASP A 27 7.33 -9.93 -7.53
CA ASP A 27 7.79 -9.92 -8.90
C ASP A 27 8.64 -8.67 -9.10
N GLN A 28 9.78 -8.88 -9.74
CA GLN A 28 10.94 -8.01 -9.76
C GLN A 28 10.61 -6.59 -10.25
N MET A 29 10.94 -5.57 -9.45
CA MET A 29 11.13 -4.20 -9.94
C MET A 29 12.45 -4.10 -10.70
N THR A 30 12.45 -4.54 -11.96
CA THR A 30 13.49 -4.22 -12.96
C THR A 30 13.07 -3.09 -13.89
N SER A 31 11.82 -2.63 -13.80
CA SER A 31 11.31 -1.44 -14.48
C SER A 31 11.17 -0.29 -13.48
N GLY A 32 11.41 0.94 -13.94
CA GLY A 32 11.28 2.15 -13.10
C GLY A 32 9.87 2.34 -12.50
N PRO A 33 9.62 3.46 -11.79
CA PRO A 33 8.32 3.69 -11.15
C PRO A 33 7.17 3.58 -12.17
N ALA A 34 6.16 2.75 -11.87
CA ALA A 34 5.04 2.55 -12.78
C ALA A 34 4.33 3.88 -13.08
N THR A 35 4.05 4.12 -14.37
CA THR A 35 3.33 5.31 -14.83
C THR A 35 1.84 5.23 -14.46
N ILE A 36 1.15 6.36 -14.41
CA ILE A 36 -0.32 6.38 -14.20
C ILE A 36 -1.03 5.52 -15.24
N LYS A 37 -0.62 5.58 -16.51
CA LYS A 37 -1.23 4.79 -17.58
C LYS A 37 -1.08 3.29 -17.34
N GLN A 38 0.10 2.82 -16.94
CA GLN A 38 0.34 1.40 -16.61
C GLN A 38 -0.49 0.94 -15.39
N LEU A 39 -0.55 1.76 -14.35
CA LEU A 39 -1.35 1.49 -13.16
C LEU A 39 -2.84 1.44 -13.50
N ALA A 40 -3.32 2.41 -14.28
CA ALA A 40 -4.70 2.48 -14.74
C ALA A 40 -5.08 1.25 -15.57
N GLN A 41 -4.24 0.85 -16.53
CA GLN A 41 -4.45 -0.35 -17.35
C GLN A 41 -4.51 -1.64 -16.51
N SER A 42 -3.66 -1.75 -15.49
CA SER A 42 -3.58 -2.94 -14.63
C SER A 42 -4.66 -3.00 -13.54
N SER A 43 -5.29 -1.86 -13.24
CA SER A 43 -6.38 -1.75 -12.26
C SER A 43 -7.74 -2.09 -12.86
N ASP A 44 -8.59 -2.70 -12.04
CA ASP A 44 -10.01 -2.91 -12.35
C ASP A 44 -10.83 -1.67 -11.95
N SER A 45 -10.40 -0.94 -10.92
CA SER A 45 -11.01 0.31 -10.48
C SER A 45 -9.97 1.36 -10.07
N VAL A 46 -10.30 2.63 -10.30
CA VAL A 46 -9.52 3.79 -9.83
C VAL A 46 -10.47 4.69 -9.06
N VAL A 47 -10.18 4.89 -7.79
CA VAL A 47 -11.04 5.64 -6.87
C VAL A 47 -10.26 6.74 -6.16
N VAL A 48 -10.95 7.84 -5.86
CA VAL A 48 -10.47 8.90 -4.98
C VAL A 48 -11.39 8.95 -3.78
N GLY A 49 -10.84 9.16 -2.60
CA GLY A 49 -11.61 9.11 -1.37
C GLY A 49 -10.80 9.37 -0.13
N LYS A 50 -11.43 9.17 1.02
CA LYS A 50 -10.83 9.43 2.33
C LYS A 50 -10.68 8.15 3.13
N CYS A 51 -9.51 7.92 3.71
CA CYS A 51 -9.29 6.86 4.68
C CYS A 51 -9.98 7.24 5.99
N ILE A 52 -11.11 6.64 6.29
CA ILE A 52 -11.91 6.96 7.49
C ILE A 52 -11.40 6.24 8.73
N LYS A 53 -10.79 5.05 8.56
CA LYS A 53 -10.34 4.22 9.68
C LYS A 53 -9.17 3.34 9.27
N LYS A 54 -8.27 3.12 10.22
CA LYS A 54 -7.15 2.16 10.14
C LYS A 54 -7.26 1.23 11.33
N SER A 55 -7.17 -0.07 11.08
CA SER A 55 -7.24 -1.10 12.12
C SER A 55 -6.19 -2.17 11.84
N THR A 56 -5.54 -2.64 12.88
CA THR A 56 -4.43 -3.61 12.81
C THR A 56 -4.72 -4.78 13.71
N ALA A 57 -4.54 -6.01 13.22
CA ALA A 57 -4.76 -7.22 13.98
C ALA A 57 -3.64 -8.23 13.74
N MET A 58 -3.37 -9.06 14.74
CA MET A 58 -2.53 -10.24 14.58
C MET A 58 -3.40 -11.37 14.01
N VAL A 59 -3.09 -11.84 12.82
CA VAL A 59 -3.76 -12.94 12.15
C VAL A 59 -2.77 -14.10 11.99
N GLY A 60 -2.90 -15.10 12.86
CA GLY A 60 -1.91 -16.18 12.96
C GLY A 60 -0.56 -15.63 13.40
N LYS A 61 0.44 -15.70 12.51
CA LYS A 61 1.80 -15.21 12.76
C LYS A 61 2.11 -13.86 12.09
N ASN A 62 1.14 -13.26 11.41
CA ASN A 62 1.33 -12.02 10.66
C ASN A 62 0.46 -10.90 11.21
N ILE A 63 0.94 -9.66 11.13
CA ILE A 63 0.12 -8.47 11.33
C ILE A 63 -0.57 -8.15 10.00
N GLU A 64 -1.87 -7.91 10.06
CA GLU A 64 -2.67 -7.39 8.94
C GLU A 64 -3.24 -6.02 9.30
N THR A 65 -3.15 -5.07 8.37
CA THR A 65 -3.77 -3.75 8.50
C THR A 65 -4.95 -3.66 7.54
N THR A 66 -6.14 -3.36 8.07
CA THR A 66 -7.33 -3.05 7.29
C THR A 66 -7.63 -1.55 7.36
N TYR A 67 -7.76 -0.95 6.17
CA TYR A 67 -8.20 0.42 5.98
C TYR A 67 -9.66 0.44 5.53
N GLU A 68 -10.47 1.27 6.17
CA GLU A 68 -11.79 1.63 5.65
C GLU A 68 -11.65 2.94 4.88
N PHE A 69 -12.12 2.92 3.65
CA PHE A 69 -11.96 3.99 2.67
C PHE A 69 -13.32 4.40 2.14
N GLU A 70 -13.66 5.67 2.25
CA GLU A 70 -14.90 6.23 1.71
C GLU A 70 -14.62 6.89 0.37
N VAL A 71 -15.22 6.35 -0.70
CA VAL A 71 -15.02 6.81 -2.06
C VAL A 71 -15.75 8.13 -2.25
N THR A 72 -15.03 9.21 -2.55
CA THR A 72 -15.61 10.50 -2.93
C THR A 72 -15.84 10.60 -4.44
N GLN A 73 -14.98 9.96 -5.23
CA GLN A 73 -15.04 10.00 -6.68
C GLN A 73 -14.57 8.66 -7.27
N SER A 74 -15.25 8.20 -8.32
CA SER A 74 -14.84 7.03 -9.09
C SER A 74 -14.38 7.49 -10.47
N LEU A 75 -13.17 7.09 -10.85
CA LEU A 75 -12.55 7.47 -12.12
C LEU A 75 -12.48 6.32 -13.11
N LYS A 76 -12.54 5.08 -12.61
CA LYS A 76 -12.58 3.84 -13.40
C LYS A 76 -13.27 2.73 -12.61
N GLY A 77 -14.00 1.87 -13.31
CA GLY A 77 -14.60 0.65 -12.76
C GLY A 77 -15.96 0.87 -12.09
N MET A 78 -16.44 -0.14 -11.35
CA MET A 78 -17.83 -0.20 -10.87
C MET A 78 -18.08 0.46 -9.50
N ARG A 79 -17.04 0.96 -8.84
CA ARG A 79 -17.16 1.61 -7.52
C ARG A 79 -17.91 2.94 -7.69
N LYS A 80 -18.77 3.29 -6.72
CA LYS A 80 -19.59 4.52 -6.76
C LYS A 80 -19.11 5.52 -5.71
N ALA A 81 -19.28 6.81 -5.98
CA ALA A 81 -19.14 7.83 -4.95
C ALA A 81 -20.11 7.57 -3.78
N GLY A 82 -19.66 7.86 -2.56
CA GLY A 82 -20.35 7.55 -1.31
C GLY A 82 -20.23 6.08 -0.86
N SER A 83 -19.65 5.18 -1.66
CA SER A 83 -19.46 3.79 -1.25
C SER A 83 -18.28 3.62 -0.30
N LYS A 84 -18.39 2.66 0.61
CA LYS A 84 -17.29 2.25 1.49
C LYS A 84 -16.56 1.05 0.91
N LEU A 85 -15.24 1.07 1.01
CA LEU A 85 -14.32 0.04 0.58
C LEU A 85 -13.45 -0.37 1.78
N SER A 86 -13.13 -1.65 1.88
CA SER A 86 -12.17 -2.16 2.85
C SER A 86 -10.96 -2.74 2.10
N VAL A 87 -9.79 -2.14 2.30
CA VAL A 87 -8.51 -2.59 1.73
C VAL A 87 -7.67 -3.17 2.85
N SER A 88 -7.23 -4.42 2.72
CA SER A 88 -6.32 -5.04 3.69
C SER A 88 -4.94 -5.22 3.09
N THR A 89 -3.92 -4.84 3.86
CA THR A 89 -2.51 -4.98 3.48
C THR A 89 -1.77 -5.74 4.57
N PRO A 90 -0.78 -6.58 4.22
CA PRO A 90 0.06 -7.22 5.21
C PRO A 90 1.00 -6.20 5.85
N GLY A 91 1.41 -6.48 7.09
CA GLY A 91 2.22 -5.58 7.91
C GLY A 91 1.38 -4.56 8.69
N GLY A 92 2.07 -3.75 9.49
CA GLY A 92 1.47 -2.77 10.38
C GLY A 92 2.13 -2.75 11.76
N LYS A 93 1.53 -1.99 12.67
CA LYS A 93 1.94 -1.93 14.09
C LYS A 93 0.86 -2.60 14.94
N HIS A 94 1.25 -3.48 15.86
CA HIS A 94 0.32 -4.10 16.79
C HIS A 94 -0.26 -3.03 17.74
N PRO A 95 -1.57 -3.04 18.03
CA PRO A 95 -2.19 -1.97 18.83
C PRO A 95 -1.76 -1.96 20.30
N LEU A 96 -1.43 -3.14 20.86
CA LEU A 96 -1.13 -3.31 22.29
C LEU A 96 0.34 -3.56 22.63
N TYR A 97 1.16 -3.94 21.64
CA TYR A 97 2.53 -4.38 21.87
C TYR A 97 3.46 -3.59 20.95
N ALA A 98 4.71 -3.38 21.36
CA ALA A 98 5.75 -2.75 20.54
C ALA A 98 6.24 -3.69 19.42
N LEU A 99 5.32 -4.37 18.75
CA LEU A 99 5.56 -5.25 17.62
C LEU A 99 5.13 -4.54 16.35
N ALA A 100 6.03 -4.53 15.36
CA ALA A 100 5.80 -3.98 14.05
C ALA A 100 6.27 -4.98 13.01
N GLN A 101 5.46 -5.16 11.97
CA GLN A 101 5.81 -5.97 10.82
C GLN A 101 5.85 -5.06 9.60
N MET A 102 7.04 -4.94 9.02
CA MET A 102 7.22 -4.29 7.73
C MET A 102 7.05 -5.33 6.63
N VAL A 103 6.21 -5.01 5.66
CA VAL A 103 6.18 -5.72 4.38
C VAL A 103 6.52 -4.70 3.31
N PRO A 104 7.62 -4.89 2.56
CA PRO A 104 8.02 -3.95 1.55
C PRO A 104 6.92 -3.72 0.51
N GLN A 105 6.95 -2.53 -0.08
CA GLN A 105 6.12 -2.12 -1.20
C GLN A 105 4.62 -2.04 -0.91
N GLN A 106 4.17 -2.16 0.34
CA GLN A 106 2.75 -2.08 0.66
C GLN A 106 2.23 -0.64 0.66
N ALA A 107 1.03 -0.44 0.11
CA ALA A 107 0.34 0.83 0.23
C ALA A 107 -0.04 1.09 1.68
N GLN A 108 0.47 2.19 2.25
CA GLN A 108 0.10 2.63 3.59
C GLN A 108 -0.80 3.84 3.51
N MET A 109 -1.83 3.86 4.35
CA MET A 109 -2.73 4.99 4.53
C MET A 109 -2.79 5.40 6.00
N TYR A 110 -3.20 6.63 6.27
CA TYR A 110 -3.47 7.09 7.62
C TYR A 110 -4.90 7.62 7.75
N PRO A 111 -5.51 7.55 8.95
CA PRO A 111 -6.83 8.11 9.17
C PRO A 111 -6.90 9.59 8.78
N ASN A 112 -7.96 9.96 8.07
CA ASN A 112 -8.22 11.26 7.46
C ASN A 112 -7.40 11.64 6.23
N GLU A 113 -6.57 10.75 5.71
CA GLU A 113 -5.91 10.95 4.44
C GLU A 113 -6.90 10.94 3.26
N GLU A 114 -6.86 11.95 2.39
CA GLU A 114 -7.47 11.85 1.06
C GLU A 114 -6.45 11.21 0.11
N ALA A 115 -6.86 10.17 -0.63
CA ALA A 115 -5.98 9.42 -1.51
C ALA A 115 -6.67 9.02 -2.81
N ALA A 116 -5.88 8.80 -3.86
CA ALA A 116 -6.28 8.10 -5.07
C ALA A 116 -5.66 6.70 -5.07
N LEU A 117 -6.49 5.67 -5.28
CA LEU A 117 -6.11 4.27 -5.22
C LEU A 117 -6.39 3.58 -6.57
N PHE A 118 -5.37 2.89 -7.08
CA PHE A 118 -5.49 1.95 -8.19
C PHE A 118 -5.72 0.56 -7.64
N LEU A 119 -6.88 -0.02 -7.91
CA LEU A 119 -7.33 -1.24 -7.25
C LEU A 119 -7.52 -2.38 -8.23
N LYS A 120 -7.08 -3.57 -7.81
CA LYS A 120 -7.45 -4.85 -8.39
C LYS A 120 -8.56 -5.45 -7.55
N GLU A 121 -9.71 -5.68 -8.16
CA GLU A 121 -10.88 -6.20 -7.49
C GLU A 121 -10.73 -7.71 -7.24
N VAL A 122 -11.40 -8.20 -6.21
CA VAL A 122 -11.44 -9.65 -5.96
C VAL A 122 -12.44 -10.26 -6.92
N ALA A 123 -12.00 -11.25 -7.70
CA ALA A 123 -12.87 -11.91 -8.66
C ALA A 123 -14.07 -12.57 -7.94
N PRO A 124 -15.29 -12.50 -8.51
CA PRO A 124 -16.46 -13.15 -7.93
C PRO A 124 -16.21 -14.64 -7.69
N GLY A 125 -16.52 -15.14 -6.50
CA GLY A 125 -16.32 -16.55 -6.15
C GLY A 125 -14.89 -16.92 -5.74
N THR A 126 -13.97 -15.96 -5.63
CA THR A 126 -12.65 -16.20 -5.04
C THR A 126 -12.83 -16.73 -3.62
N LYS A 127 -12.39 -17.95 -3.38
CA LYS A 127 -12.31 -18.56 -2.05
C LYS A 127 -10.88 -18.38 -1.54
N ALA A 128 -10.73 -18.11 -0.25
CA ALA A 128 -9.43 -18.19 0.40
C ALA A 128 -8.82 -19.58 0.13
N LYS A 129 -7.53 -19.64 -0.24
CA LYS A 129 -6.82 -20.91 -0.41
C LYS A 129 -6.89 -21.69 0.92
N ALA A 130 -6.95 -23.02 0.85
CA ALA A 130 -7.15 -23.90 2.02
C ALA A 130 -6.14 -23.67 3.17
N ASN A 131 -4.96 -23.14 2.86
CA ASN A 131 -3.86 -22.89 3.81
C ASN A 131 -3.80 -21.43 4.34
N VAL A 132 -4.77 -20.58 3.99
CA VAL A 132 -4.83 -19.22 4.53
C VAL A 132 -5.59 -19.23 5.85
N ASN A 133 -5.12 -18.45 6.83
CA ASN A 133 -5.83 -18.28 8.09
C ASN A 133 -7.26 -17.76 7.79
N LYS A 134 -8.27 -18.41 8.38
CA LYS A 134 -9.70 -18.08 8.18
C LYS A 134 -10.03 -16.65 8.61
N ASP A 135 -9.26 -16.08 9.53
CA ASP A 135 -9.44 -14.71 10.02
C ASP A 135 -8.77 -13.66 9.12
N SER A 136 -8.00 -14.09 8.11
CA SER A 136 -7.30 -13.20 7.17
C SER A 136 -8.27 -12.51 6.22
N LYS A 137 -8.12 -11.20 6.11
CA LYS A 137 -8.92 -10.38 5.18
C LYS A 137 -8.24 -10.16 3.85
N LEU A 138 -6.93 -10.45 3.75
CA LEU A 138 -6.11 -10.23 2.57
C LEU A 138 -6.64 -10.88 1.28
N PRO A 139 -7.14 -12.14 1.28
CA PRO A 139 -7.63 -12.77 0.06
C PRO A 139 -8.95 -12.19 -0.45
N MET A 140 -9.71 -11.56 0.45
CA MET A 140 -11.08 -11.11 0.20
C MET A 140 -11.19 -9.59 0.02
N SER A 141 -10.10 -8.85 0.24
CA SER A 141 -10.04 -7.40 0.01
C SER A 141 -9.43 -7.06 -1.35
N PRO A 142 -9.89 -5.99 -2.02
CA PRO A 142 -9.21 -5.44 -3.17
C PRO A 142 -7.75 -5.10 -2.85
N LYS A 143 -6.89 -5.24 -3.85
CA LYS A 143 -5.44 -5.00 -3.71
C LYS A 143 -5.04 -3.72 -4.40
N VAL A 144 -4.12 -2.97 -3.81
CA VAL A 144 -3.54 -1.80 -4.49
C VAL A 144 -2.53 -2.27 -5.55
N VAL A 145 -2.79 -1.92 -6.81
CA VAL A 145 -1.94 -2.29 -7.95
C VAL A 145 -0.57 -1.62 -7.80
N GLY A 146 0.52 -2.38 -7.95
CA GLY A 146 1.87 -1.85 -7.76
C GLY A 146 2.17 -1.43 -6.31
N GLY A 147 1.35 -1.85 -5.34
CA GLY A 147 1.58 -1.56 -3.93
C GLY A 147 1.56 -0.05 -3.63
N TRP A 148 2.60 0.48 -3.00
CA TRP A 148 2.73 1.92 -2.73
C TRP A 148 2.69 2.79 -4.00
N GLN A 149 3.08 2.24 -5.16
CA GLN A 149 3.07 2.99 -6.42
C GLN A 149 1.65 3.29 -6.92
N GLY A 150 0.69 2.44 -6.59
CA GLY A 150 -0.73 2.62 -6.92
C GLY A 150 -1.51 3.47 -5.91
N LYS A 151 -0.83 4.13 -4.97
CA LYS A 151 -1.45 5.02 -4.00
C LYS A 151 -0.85 6.42 -4.11
N TYR A 152 -1.72 7.40 -4.32
CA TYR A 152 -1.37 8.80 -4.32
C TYR A 152 -2.10 9.50 -3.20
N THR A 153 -1.42 10.34 -2.44
CA THR A 153 -2.03 11.23 -1.47
C THR A 153 -2.52 12.47 -2.21
N VAL A 154 -3.77 12.85 -1.96
CA VAL A 154 -4.39 14.06 -2.47
C VAL A 154 -4.25 15.15 -1.41
N PHE A 155 -3.77 16.32 -1.80
CA PHE A 155 -3.71 17.49 -0.94
C PHE A 155 -4.16 18.73 -1.71
N THR A 156 -4.56 19.75 -0.96
CA THR A 156 -4.95 21.05 -1.51
C THR A 156 -3.72 21.95 -1.45
N ASP A 157 -3.23 22.39 -2.61
CA ASP A 157 -2.06 23.28 -2.68
C ASP A 157 -2.49 24.73 -2.43
N SER A 158 -2.06 25.27 -1.29
CA SER A 158 -2.38 26.65 -0.89
C SER A 158 -1.69 27.68 -1.78
N ALA A 159 -0.56 27.33 -2.42
CA ALA A 159 0.18 28.23 -3.30
C ALA A 159 -0.43 28.33 -4.71
N ASP A 160 -1.22 27.34 -5.12
CA ASP A 160 -1.86 27.27 -6.45
C ASP A 160 -3.39 27.44 -6.33
N ASN A 161 -3.83 28.47 -5.60
CA ASN A 161 -5.23 28.85 -5.42
C ASN A 161 -6.16 27.72 -4.91
N GLY A 162 -5.63 26.80 -4.09
CA GLY A 162 -6.41 25.70 -3.55
C GLY A 162 -6.71 24.58 -4.55
N LYS A 163 -5.92 24.45 -5.62
CA LYS A 163 -6.04 23.31 -6.53
C LYS A 163 -5.62 22.01 -5.85
N LYS A 164 -6.33 20.93 -6.16
CA LYS A 164 -5.97 19.58 -5.71
C LYS A 164 -4.79 19.06 -6.52
N LYS A 165 -3.80 18.52 -5.81
CA LYS A 165 -2.62 17.87 -6.37
C LYS A 165 -2.43 16.50 -5.75
N LEU A 166 -1.77 15.63 -6.50
CA LEU A 166 -1.47 14.26 -6.12
C LEU A 166 0.04 14.09 -5.98
N VAL A 167 0.44 13.35 -4.97
CA VAL A 167 1.84 13.03 -4.69
C VAL A 167 1.94 11.60 -4.20
N ARG A 168 3.02 10.92 -4.58
CA ARG A 168 3.24 9.52 -4.20
C ARG A 168 4.22 9.46 -3.03
N PHE A 169 3.78 9.08 -1.84
CA PHE A 169 4.68 8.92 -0.70
C PHE A 169 5.15 7.47 -0.53
N ASN A 170 6.46 7.25 -0.60
CA ASN A 170 7.07 6.03 -0.09
C ASN A 170 7.56 6.26 1.35
N MET A 171 6.81 5.76 2.33
CA MET A 171 7.18 5.84 3.74
C MET A 171 8.50 5.12 4.07
N GLU A 172 8.88 4.12 3.27
CA GLU A 172 10.16 3.40 3.43
C GLU A 172 11.37 4.32 3.23
N ASN A 173 11.24 5.33 2.36
CA ASN A 173 12.30 6.29 2.07
C ASN A 173 12.57 7.26 3.24
N TYR A 174 11.64 7.36 4.19
CA TYR A 174 11.65 8.36 5.24
C TYR A 174 12.04 7.81 6.62
N GLY A 175 12.50 6.56 6.67
CA GLY A 175 12.73 5.83 7.92
C GLY A 175 11.41 5.48 8.61
N TYR A 176 11.47 4.53 9.54
CA TYR A 176 10.33 3.99 10.30
C TYR A 176 9.40 5.11 10.84
N ALA A 177 8.36 5.45 10.10
CA ALA A 177 7.31 6.34 10.58
C ALA A 177 6.00 5.58 10.66
N HIS A 178 5.89 4.75 11.70
CA HIS A 178 4.61 4.34 12.28
C HIS A 178 3.88 5.47 12.99
N ASN A 179 4.40 6.68 12.89
CA ASN A 179 3.79 7.87 13.45
C ASN A 179 3.01 8.57 12.33
N ASP A 180 1.71 8.29 12.29
CA ASP A 180 0.75 8.96 11.40
C ASP A 180 0.87 10.50 11.54
N ALA A 181 1.33 11.03 12.69
CA ALA A 181 1.58 12.46 12.87
C ALA A 181 2.79 13.00 12.08
N ILE A 182 3.82 12.19 11.82
CA ILE A 182 4.97 12.61 11.00
C ILE A 182 4.55 12.71 9.53
N LEU A 183 3.86 11.69 9.02
CA LEU A 183 3.33 11.71 7.67
C LEU A 183 2.34 12.86 7.49
N LYS A 184 1.44 13.07 8.46
CA LYS A 184 0.53 14.22 8.45
C LYS A 184 1.30 15.54 8.42
N LYS A 185 2.28 15.75 9.31
CA LYS A 185 3.11 16.98 9.33
C LYS A 185 3.81 17.23 8.00
N PHE A 186 4.28 16.16 7.35
CA PHE A 186 4.92 16.27 6.04
C PHE A 186 3.91 16.73 4.98
N ILE A 187 2.74 16.10 4.93
CA ILE A 187 1.68 16.43 3.96
C ILE A 187 1.15 17.84 4.20
N ASP A 188 0.94 18.24 5.46
CA ASP A 188 0.55 19.60 5.82
C ASP A 188 1.62 20.60 5.33
N ALA A 189 2.90 20.36 5.61
CA ALA A 189 3.99 21.23 5.17
C ALA A 189 4.10 21.33 3.65
N TYR A 190 3.81 20.25 2.93
CA TYR A 190 3.75 20.23 1.47
C TYR A 190 2.57 21.06 0.95
N SER A 191 1.38 20.89 1.55
CA SER A 191 0.16 21.62 1.19
C SER A 191 0.21 23.12 1.45
N GLU A 192 1.04 23.53 2.41
CA GLU A 192 1.28 24.94 2.75
C GLU A 192 2.41 25.56 1.93
N GLY A 193 3.00 24.83 0.98
CA GLY A 193 4.15 25.30 0.18
C GLY A 193 5.43 25.49 1.00
N ARG A 194 5.49 24.99 2.25
CA ARG A 194 6.68 25.05 3.11
C ARG A 194 7.76 24.05 2.68
N VAL A 195 7.41 23.15 1.76
CA VAL A 195 8.28 22.14 1.15
C VAL A 195 8.05 22.20 -0.36
N GLU A 196 9.04 22.70 -1.11
CA GLU A 196 8.98 22.72 -2.57
C GLU A 196 9.33 21.34 -3.16
N SER A 197 8.57 20.88 -4.15
CA SER A 197 9.05 19.85 -5.07
C SER A 197 10.29 20.39 -5.78
N GLY A 198 11.46 19.94 -5.37
CA GLY A 198 12.72 20.24 -6.06
C GLY A 198 13.95 20.28 -5.18
N ASN A 199 13.79 20.43 -3.85
CA ASN A 199 14.94 20.53 -2.95
C ASN A 199 14.96 19.39 -1.92
N ALA A 200 15.43 18.22 -2.37
CA ALA A 200 15.61 17.02 -1.55
C ALA A 200 16.50 17.28 -0.32
N GLU A 201 17.42 18.24 -0.42
CA GLU A 201 18.33 18.64 0.64
C GLU A 201 17.62 19.39 1.77
N THR A 202 16.63 20.25 1.45
CA THR A 202 15.78 20.92 2.44
C THR A 202 14.89 19.93 3.21
N ILE A 203 14.35 18.91 2.52
CA ILE A 203 13.56 17.85 3.15
C ILE A 203 14.45 17.00 4.06
N LYS A 204 15.62 16.58 3.56
CA LYS A 204 16.61 15.81 4.34
C LYS A 204 17.05 16.57 5.59
N ASN A 205 17.42 17.83 5.47
CA ASN A 205 17.88 18.65 6.59
C ASN A 205 16.78 18.84 7.65
N ARG A 206 15.52 19.00 7.23
CA ARG A 206 14.38 19.12 8.17
C ARG A 206 14.02 17.80 8.83
N MET A 207 14.11 16.68 8.12
CA MET A 207 13.85 15.35 8.68
C MET A 207 14.94 14.90 9.64
N SER A 208 16.21 15.17 9.32
CA SER A 208 17.33 14.97 10.23
C SER A 208 17.23 15.86 11.48
N ALA A 209 16.73 17.10 11.34
CA ALA A 209 16.45 17.96 12.49
C ALA A 209 15.28 17.43 13.34
N MET A 210 14.24 16.87 12.72
CA MET A 210 13.11 16.27 13.43
C MET A 210 13.49 14.99 14.17
N SER A 211 14.31 14.11 13.57
CA SER A 211 14.80 12.90 14.25
C SER A 211 15.75 13.23 15.40
N ALA A 212 16.56 14.29 15.26
CA ALA A 212 17.37 14.84 16.34
C ALA A 212 16.51 15.40 17.50
N THR A 213 15.39 16.05 17.18
CA THR A 213 14.44 16.57 18.18
C THR A 213 13.72 15.43 18.92
N GLN A 214 13.38 14.33 18.23
CA GLN A 214 12.81 13.14 18.87
C GLN A 214 13.82 12.41 19.76
N LYS A 215 15.09 12.34 19.35
CA LYS A 215 16.18 11.81 20.18
C LYS A 215 16.40 12.64 21.45
N ALA A 216 16.18 13.95 21.38
CA ALA A 216 16.24 14.85 22.54
C ALA A 216 15.01 14.74 23.46
N ALA A 217 13.87 14.25 22.95
CA ALA A 217 12.62 14.09 23.70
C ALA A 217 12.52 12.77 24.50
N GLY A 218 13.56 11.92 24.48
CA GLY A 218 13.62 10.70 25.29
C GLY A 218 12.68 9.57 24.87
N GLU A 219 12.08 9.64 23.67
CA GLU A 219 11.33 8.52 23.11
C GLU A 219 12.32 7.50 22.52
N ASP A 220 12.25 6.27 23.03
CA ASP A 220 13.21 5.18 22.83
C ASP A 220 13.61 5.00 21.36
N GLY A 221 14.86 5.37 21.08
CA GLY A 221 15.38 5.58 19.73
C GLY A 221 15.81 4.28 19.06
N SER A 222 14.92 3.71 18.26
CA SER A 222 15.29 2.75 17.20
C SER A 222 14.85 3.26 15.82
N VAL A 223 15.32 4.45 15.43
CA VAL A 223 15.23 4.91 14.03
C VAL A 223 16.60 4.73 13.39
N LEU A 224 16.87 3.53 12.88
CA LEU A 224 17.99 3.29 11.97
C LEU A 224 17.67 3.96 10.62
N LEU A 225 18.07 5.23 10.47
CA LEU A 225 18.18 5.90 9.17
C LEU A 225 19.45 5.37 8.48
N GLN A 226 19.37 4.20 7.86
CA GLN A 226 20.54 3.54 7.22
C GLN A 226 20.59 3.60 5.69
N THR A 227 19.74 4.39 5.03
CA THR A 227 19.82 4.58 3.58
C THR A 227 19.90 6.05 3.19
N PRO A 228 20.83 6.43 2.30
CA PRO A 228 20.90 7.79 1.79
C PRO A 228 19.62 8.11 1.00
N LEU A 229 18.90 9.13 1.48
CA LEU A 229 17.78 9.84 0.86
C LEU A 229 18.22 10.58 -0.43
N ILE A 230 18.68 9.84 -1.43
CA ILE A 230 19.02 10.38 -2.74
C ILE A 230 18.22 9.59 -3.77
N ASP A 231 17.53 10.32 -4.64
CA ASP A 231 16.76 9.88 -5.80
C ASP A 231 15.36 9.30 -5.52
N VAL A 232 14.41 10.20 -5.31
CA VAL A 232 13.26 10.47 -6.18
C VAL A 232 12.29 11.31 -5.35
N LEU A 233 12.35 12.63 -5.51
CA LEU A 233 11.26 13.48 -5.04
C LEU A 233 9.97 13.01 -5.72
N PRO A 234 8.87 12.88 -4.97
CA PRO A 234 7.67 12.34 -5.56
C PRO A 234 7.12 13.33 -6.58
N ALA A 235 6.91 12.85 -7.82
CA ALA A 235 6.31 13.66 -8.87
C ALA A 235 4.94 14.15 -8.41
N VAL A 236 4.75 15.48 -8.44
CA VAL A 236 3.46 16.11 -8.13
C VAL A 236 2.72 16.34 -9.42
N ILE A 237 1.46 15.88 -9.44
CA ILE A 237 0.61 15.91 -10.62
C ILE A 237 -0.69 16.59 -10.24
N GLY A 238 -1.21 17.47 -11.10
CA GLY A 238 -2.52 18.10 -10.88
C GLY A 238 -3.65 17.09 -10.96
N MET A 239 -4.71 17.26 -10.16
CA MET A 239 -5.87 16.37 -10.18
C MET A 239 -6.50 16.27 -11.58
N ASP A 240 -6.63 17.39 -12.29
CA ASP A 240 -7.20 17.40 -13.65
C ASP A 240 -6.35 16.59 -14.64
N GLU A 241 -5.03 16.67 -14.52
CA GLU A 241 -4.10 15.90 -15.37
C GLU A 241 -4.18 14.41 -15.03
N PHE A 242 -4.23 14.06 -13.74
CA PHE A 242 -4.41 12.70 -13.29
C PHE A 242 -5.70 12.08 -13.83
N GLU A 243 -6.83 12.78 -13.69
CA GLU A 243 -8.11 12.33 -14.22
C GLU A 243 -8.07 12.13 -15.73
N LYS A 244 -7.47 13.07 -16.45
CA LYS A 244 -7.31 12.99 -17.91
C LYS A 244 -6.51 11.74 -18.29
N GLN A 245 -5.37 11.50 -17.63
CA GLN A 245 -4.52 10.33 -17.91
C GLN A 245 -5.24 9.01 -17.62
N VAL A 246 -6.06 8.93 -16.56
CA VAL A 246 -6.85 7.73 -16.25
C VAL A 246 -7.94 7.53 -17.30
N LYS A 247 -8.72 8.56 -17.64
CA LYS A 247 -9.81 8.48 -18.64
C LYS A 247 -9.31 8.14 -20.04
N GLU A 248 -8.10 8.57 -20.40
CA GLU A 248 -7.45 8.19 -21.68
C GLU A 248 -7.19 6.69 -21.80
N THR A 249 -7.10 5.95 -20.68
CA THR A 249 -6.87 4.49 -20.71
C THR A 249 -8.14 3.65 -20.82
N GLU A 250 -9.33 4.28 -20.75
CA GLU A 250 -10.62 3.59 -20.93
C GLU A 250 -11.09 3.57 -22.39
N LYS A 251 -10.46 4.36 -23.27
CA LYS A 251 -10.76 4.41 -24.71
C LYS A 251 -9.99 3.34 -25.46
#